data_AF-A0A821M298-F1
#
_entry.id   AF-A0A821M298-F1
#
_cell.length_a   1.000
_cell.length_b   1.000
_cell.length_c   1.000
_cell.angle_alpha   90.00
_cell.angle_beta   90.00
_cell.angle_gamma   90.00
#
_symmetry.space_group_name_H-M   'P 1'
#
loop_
_entity.id
_entity.type
_entity.pdbx_description
1 polymer ?
#
loop_
_entity_poly.entity_id
_entity_poly.type
_entity_poly.pdbx_seq_one_letter_code
_entity_poly.pdbx_strand_id
1 'polypeptide(L)'
;MLPALRSRPNLTRVINQLLAARRQQDAFRVPAQNSSAVSVLTDEQRAHQLKIWPGVPERVRPVPIDYCPIDPIEFDKINNRFHSQVNMWKWVSLLVAVPAVALLTYLNVILPQDHQRPEYKDWDHLRPRMKWPIKDGIHSPFHSKWFNAIHFDNKGYETSDAEFEQHFHHGHDTKH
;
A
#
# COMPACT_ATOMS: atom_id res chain seq x y z
N MET A 1 -27.93 -4.83 -32.14
CA MET A 1 -27.39 -5.99 -31.39
C MET A 1 -27.13 -5.55 -29.95
N LEU A 2 -28.02 -5.92 -29.02
CA LEU A 2 -27.89 -5.59 -27.59
C LEU A 2 -27.08 -6.70 -26.88
N PRO A 3 -26.10 -6.37 -26.02
CA PRO A 3 -25.33 -7.39 -25.31
C PRO A 3 -26.11 -7.93 -24.11
N ALA A 4 -25.96 -9.24 -23.89
CA ALA A 4 -26.64 -10.02 -22.87
C ALA A 4 -26.34 -9.53 -21.44
N LEU A 5 -27.41 -9.27 -20.68
CA LEU A 5 -27.39 -9.04 -19.24
C LEU A 5 -26.86 -10.30 -18.53
N ARG A 6 -25.66 -10.22 -17.95
CA ARG A 6 -25.14 -11.28 -17.07
C ARG A 6 -26.03 -11.36 -15.82
N SER A 7 -26.68 -12.49 -15.66
CA SER A 7 -27.42 -12.90 -14.47
C SER A 7 -26.57 -12.69 -13.21
N ARG A 8 -27.07 -11.87 -12.28
CA ARG A 8 -26.44 -11.63 -10.98
C ARG A 8 -26.50 -12.94 -10.17
N PRO A 9 -25.38 -13.43 -9.61
CA PRO A 9 -25.40 -14.64 -8.81
C PRO A 9 -26.29 -14.43 -7.57
N ASN A 10 -27.16 -15.40 -7.32
CA ASN A 10 -28.09 -15.38 -6.19
C ASN A 10 -27.28 -15.27 -4.88
N LEU A 11 -27.56 -14.22 -4.10
CA LEU A 11 -26.81 -13.80 -2.92
C LEU A 11 -26.71 -14.92 -1.86
N THR A 12 -27.73 -15.77 -1.76
CA THR A 12 -27.71 -16.97 -0.91
C THR A 12 -26.64 -17.98 -1.34
N ARG A 13 -26.37 -18.11 -2.64
CA ARG A 13 -25.34 -19.02 -3.15
C ARG A 13 -23.93 -18.54 -2.82
N VAL A 14 -23.70 -17.23 -2.86
CA VAL A 14 -22.43 -16.61 -2.47
C VAL A 14 -22.20 -16.74 -0.96
N ILE A 15 -23.22 -16.48 -0.14
CA ILE A 15 -23.13 -16.64 1.32
C ILE A 15 -22.84 -18.10 1.69
N ASN A 16 -23.52 -19.06 1.08
CA ASN A 16 -23.30 -20.48 1.36
C ASN A 16 -21.90 -20.95 0.94
N GLN A 17 -21.37 -20.42 -0.17
CA GLN A 17 -19.99 -20.69 -0.57
C GLN A 17 -18.97 -20.10 0.39
N LEU A 18 -19.17 -18.87 0.87
CA LEU A 18 -18.28 -18.23 1.85
C LEU A 18 -18.29 -18.95 3.20
N LEU A 19 -19.46 -19.40 3.66
CA LEU A 19 -19.57 -20.19 4.90
C LEU A 19 -18.90 -21.57 4.76
N ALA A 20 -19.00 -22.21 3.60
CA ALA A 20 -18.31 -23.47 3.34
C ALA A 20 -16.78 -23.28 3.31
N ALA A 21 -16.29 -22.21 2.69
CA ALA A 21 -14.87 -21.88 2.67
C ALA A 21 -14.31 -21.56 4.07
N ARG A 22 -15.08 -20.86 4.92
CA ARG A 22 -14.71 -20.57 6.31
C ARG A 22 -14.52 -21.85 7.14
N ARG A 23 -15.45 -22.82 7.02
CA ARG A 23 -15.35 -24.11 7.73
C ARG A 23 -14.10 -24.91 7.34
N GLN A 24 -13.65 -24.82 6.10
CA GLN A 24 -12.41 -25.48 5.67
C GLN A 24 -11.17 -24.80 6.26
N GLN A 25 -11.17 -23.48 6.45
CA GLN A 25 -10.07 -22.77 7.12
C GLN A 25 -9.99 -23.11 8.61
N ASP A 26 -11.13 -23.26 9.28
CA ASP A 26 -11.15 -23.64 10.70
C ASP A 26 -10.74 -25.10 10.92
N ALA A 27 -11.01 -26.00 9.96
CA ALA A 27 -10.54 -27.40 10.00
C ALA A 27 -9.01 -27.54 9.82
N PHE A 28 -8.36 -26.58 9.17
CA PHE A 28 -6.90 -26.56 9.00
C PHE A 28 -6.17 -25.82 10.14
N ARG A 29 -6.92 -25.15 11.02
CA ARG A 29 -6.35 -24.53 12.21
C ARG A 29 -6.06 -25.64 13.23
N VAL A 30 -4.84 -26.16 13.17
CA VAL A 30 -4.25 -27.03 14.20
C VAL A 30 -4.61 -26.41 15.56
N PRO A 31 -5.28 -27.16 16.47
CA PRO A 31 -5.51 -26.66 17.81
C PRO A 31 -4.15 -26.28 18.37
N ALA A 32 -4.01 -25.05 18.88
CA ALA A 32 -2.82 -24.60 19.55
C ALA A 32 -2.54 -25.62 20.67
N GLN A 33 -1.66 -26.59 20.38
CA GLN A 33 -1.17 -27.51 21.38
C GLN A 33 -0.46 -26.64 22.39
N ASN A 34 -1.00 -26.67 23.60
CA ASN A 34 -0.44 -26.11 24.82
C ASN A 34 1.10 -26.05 24.72
N SER A 35 1.63 -24.83 24.68
CA SER A 35 3.06 -24.51 24.53
C SER A 35 3.94 -24.97 25.71
N SER A 36 3.44 -25.86 26.56
CA SER A 36 4.11 -26.37 27.75
C SER A 36 4.82 -27.72 27.53
N ALA A 37 4.81 -28.26 26.31
CA ALA A 37 5.57 -29.45 25.95
C ALA A 37 6.65 -29.14 24.89
N VAL A 38 7.53 -28.18 25.19
CA VAL A 38 8.91 -28.28 24.67
C VAL A 38 9.52 -29.44 25.42
N SER A 39 9.43 -30.65 24.85
CA SER A 39 10.10 -31.82 25.39
C SER A 39 11.59 -31.51 25.45
N VAL A 40 12.07 -31.28 26.67
CA VAL A 40 13.48 -31.33 27.02
C VAL A 40 13.93 -32.74 26.60
N LEU A 41 14.56 -32.84 25.43
CA LEU A 41 15.20 -34.07 24.97
C LEU A 41 16.14 -34.50 26.09
N THR A 42 15.91 -35.70 26.62
CA THR A 42 16.81 -36.29 27.61
C THR A 42 18.20 -36.39 26.99
N ASP A 43 19.26 -36.23 27.79
CA ASP A 43 20.64 -36.14 27.30
C ASP A 43 21.05 -37.32 26.40
N GLU A 44 20.45 -38.49 26.62
CA GLU A 44 20.63 -39.68 25.78
C GLU A 44 20.07 -39.53 24.36
N GLN A 45 18.90 -38.90 24.20
CA GLN A 45 18.30 -38.65 22.88
C GLN A 45 19.08 -37.57 22.10
N ARG A 46 19.71 -36.63 22.82
CA ARG A 46 20.60 -35.62 22.24
C ARG A 46 21.90 -36.24 21.71
N ALA A 47 22.47 -37.18 22.45
CA ALA A 47 23.66 -37.93 22.03
C ALA A 47 23.40 -38.78 20.77
N HIS A 48 22.19 -39.32 20.61
CA HIS A 48 21.82 -40.11 19.44
C HIS A 48 21.63 -39.27 18.18
N GLN A 49 21.13 -38.03 18.28
CA GLN A 49 21.04 -37.11 17.13
C GLN A 49 22.41 -36.63 16.64
N LEU A 50 23.37 -36.44 17.54
CA LEU A 50 24.74 -36.03 17.18
C LEU A 50 25.50 -37.12 16.40
N LYS A 51 25.03 -38.38 16.43
CA LYS A 51 25.63 -39.50 15.70
C LYS A 51 25.22 -39.59 14.22
N ILE A 52 24.24 -38.78 13.79
CA ILE A 52 23.66 -38.82 12.43
C ILE A 52 24.48 -37.98 11.42
N TRP A 53 25.42 -37.14 11.87
CA TRP A 53 26.17 -36.23 10.98
C TRP A 53 27.70 -36.42 11.09
N PRO A 54 28.28 -37.42 10.41
CA PRO A 54 29.73 -37.55 10.31
C PRO A 54 30.26 -36.54 9.28
N GLY A 55 30.70 -35.37 9.73
CA GLY A 55 31.43 -34.43 8.86
C GLY A 55 31.33 -32.94 9.15
N VAL A 56 30.61 -32.49 10.19
CA VAL A 56 30.58 -31.05 10.52
C VAL A 56 31.81 -30.70 11.36
N PRO A 57 32.71 -29.81 10.89
CA PRO A 57 33.87 -29.40 11.67
C PRO A 57 33.43 -28.68 12.95
N GLU A 58 34.04 -29.07 14.07
CA GLU A 58 33.74 -28.66 15.45
C GLU A 58 33.73 -27.12 15.69
N ARG A 59 34.22 -26.34 14.71
CA ARG A 59 34.34 -24.88 14.78
C ARG A 59 33.06 -24.10 14.49
N VAL A 60 31.98 -24.76 14.07
CA VAL A 60 30.64 -24.16 13.92
C VAL A 60 29.67 -24.85 14.89
N ARG A 61 30.09 -25.09 16.13
CA ARG A 61 29.09 -25.24 17.19
C ARG A 61 28.37 -23.89 17.26
N PRO A 62 27.04 -23.84 17.08
CA PRO A 62 26.32 -22.66 17.53
C PRO A 62 26.73 -22.48 18.99
N VAL A 63 27.34 -21.32 19.31
CA VAL A 63 27.46 -20.91 20.70
C VAL A 63 26.08 -21.11 21.28
N PRO A 64 25.92 -21.83 22.41
CA PRO A 64 24.65 -21.87 23.09
C PRO A 64 24.22 -20.43 23.22
N ILE A 65 23.23 -20.02 22.43
CA ILE A 65 22.53 -18.78 22.70
C ILE A 65 21.88 -19.17 24.00
N ASP A 66 22.49 -18.75 25.11
CA ASP A 66 21.91 -18.90 26.42
C ASP A 66 20.57 -18.19 26.31
N TYR A 67 19.54 -18.95 25.99
CA TYR A 67 18.17 -18.55 26.19
C TYR A 67 18.07 -18.42 27.70
N CYS A 68 18.48 -17.27 28.24
CA CYS A 68 18.04 -16.85 29.56
C CYS A 68 16.52 -17.01 29.49
N PRO A 69 15.92 -17.93 30.27
CA PRO A 69 14.48 -18.05 30.31
C PRO A 69 13.99 -16.69 30.75
N ILE A 70 13.35 -15.95 29.82
CA ILE A 70 12.70 -14.70 30.19
C ILE A 70 11.65 -15.11 31.21
N ASP A 71 11.77 -14.59 32.43
CA ASP A 71 10.83 -14.94 33.48
C ASP A 71 9.41 -14.70 32.96
N PRO A 72 8.45 -15.62 33.17
CA PRO A 72 7.11 -15.50 32.61
C PRO A 72 6.42 -14.19 33.02
N ILE A 73 6.78 -13.65 34.20
CA ILE A 73 6.34 -12.34 34.70
C ILE A 73 6.88 -11.18 33.85
N GLU A 74 8.12 -11.27 33.36
CA GLU A 74 8.73 -10.25 32.51
C GLU A 74 8.16 -10.31 31.09
N PHE A 75 7.92 -11.51 30.58
CA PHE A 75 7.25 -11.71 29.28
C PHE A 75 5.86 -11.07 29.26
N ASP A 76 5.04 -11.29 30.29
CA ASP A 76 3.71 -10.68 30.39
C ASP A 76 3.76 -9.15 30.48
N LYS A 77 4.73 -8.60 31.21
CA LYS A 77 4.93 -7.14 31.28
C LYS A 77 5.31 -6.57 29.91
N ILE A 78 6.21 -7.22 29.19
CA ILE A 78 6.64 -6.82 27.85
C ILE A 78 5.45 -6.87 26.89
N ASN A 79 4.69 -7.96 26.90
CA ASN A 79 3.55 -8.16 26.01
C ASN A 79 2.44 -7.13 26.29
N ASN A 80 2.14 -6.85 27.57
CA ASN A 80 1.19 -5.81 27.96
C ASN A 80 1.61 -4.40 27.52
N ARG A 81 2.92 -4.08 27.56
CA ARG A 81 3.45 -2.82 27.02
C ARG A 81 3.32 -2.73 25.50
N PHE A 82 3.47 -3.83 24.77
CA PHE A 82 3.26 -3.83 23.33
C PHE A 82 1.78 -3.65 22.99
N HIS A 83 0.87 -4.33 23.70
CA HIS A 83 -0.56 -4.13 23.52
C HIS A 83 -1.00 -2.69 23.81
N SER A 84 -0.46 -2.06 24.86
CA SER A 84 -0.79 -0.66 25.18
C SER A 84 -0.28 0.31 24.11
N GLN A 85 0.94 0.11 23.60
CA GLN A 85 1.50 0.94 22.53
C GLN A 85 0.73 0.78 21.22
N VAL A 86 0.43 -0.46 20.82
CA VAL A 86 -0.35 -0.75 19.60
C VAL A 86 -1.73 -0.11 19.69
N ASN A 87 -2.40 -0.20 20.84
CA ASN A 87 -3.69 0.43 21.05
C ASN A 87 -3.58 1.96 21.00
N MET A 88 -2.58 2.55 21.63
CA MET A 88 -2.33 3.99 21.57
C MET A 88 -2.16 4.48 20.12
N TRP A 89 -1.29 3.85 19.33
CA TRP A 89 -1.07 4.22 17.93
C TRP A 89 -2.28 3.99 17.04
N LYS A 90 -3.08 2.96 17.33
CA LYS A 90 -4.37 2.72 16.67
C LYS A 90 -5.34 3.87 16.92
N TRP A 91 -5.46 4.31 18.17
CA TRP A 91 -6.34 5.44 18.52
C TRP A 91 -5.84 6.76 17.93
N VAL A 92 -4.55 7.06 18.02
CA VAL A 92 -3.97 8.27 17.42
C VAL A 92 -4.18 8.29 15.91
N SER A 93 -3.95 7.18 15.22
CA SER A 93 -4.18 7.11 13.77
C SER A 93 -5.65 7.34 13.42
N LEU A 94 -6.58 6.74 14.15
CA LEU A 94 -8.01 6.83 13.85
C LEU A 94 -8.63 8.19 14.24
N LEU A 95 -8.22 8.77 15.37
CA LEU A 95 -8.81 10.00 15.90
C LEU A 95 -8.09 11.27 15.43
N VAL A 96 -6.84 11.16 14.99
CA VAL A 96 -6.04 12.33 14.59
C VAL A 96 -5.66 12.23 13.11
N ALA A 97 -4.97 11.17 12.70
CA ALA A 97 -4.42 11.11 11.34
C ALA A 97 -5.52 11.02 10.26
N VAL A 98 -6.51 10.14 10.45
CA VAL A 98 -7.63 9.99 9.50
C VAL A 98 -8.44 11.27 9.33
N PRO A 99 -8.94 11.94 10.39
CA PRO A 99 -9.68 13.19 10.20
C PRO A 99 -8.81 14.33 9.66
N ALA A 100 -7.52 14.38 10.00
CA ALA A 100 -6.60 15.36 9.42
C ALA A 100 -6.45 15.18 7.90
N VAL A 101 -6.25 13.94 7.43
CA VAL A 101 -6.18 13.64 5.99
C VAL A 101 -7.53 13.93 5.30
N ALA A 102 -8.65 13.60 5.95
CA ALA A 102 -9.97 13.90 5.41
C ALA A 102 -10.18 15.42 5.22
N LEU A 103 -9.78 16.22 6.22
CA LEU A 103 -9.86 17.68 6.16
C LEU A 103 -8.95 18.25 5.05
N LEU A 104 -7.70 17.80 4.97
CA LEU A 104 -6.77 18.25 3.91
C LEU A 104 -7.25 17.86 2.52
N THR A 105 -7.86 16.68 2.39
CA THR A 105 -8.44 16.21 1.13
C THR A 105 -9.64 17.08 0.75
N TYR A 106 -10.51 17.42 1.70
CA TYR A 106 -11.62 18.34 1.46
C TYR A 106 -11.11 19.69 0.94
N LEU A 107 -10.10 20.26 1.58
CA LEU A 107 -9.53 21.55 1.17
C LEU A 107 -8.88 21.51 -0.22
N ASN A 108 -8.15 20.44 -0.57
CA ASN A 108 -7.46 20.35 -1.86
C ASN A 108 -8.36 19.92 -3.03
N VAL A 109 -9.38 19.10 -2.77
CA VAL A 109 -10.21 18.50 -3.84
C VAL A 109 -11.51 19.27 -4.05
N ILE A 110 -12.14 19.73 -2.98
CA ILE A 110 -13.48 20.32 -3.05
C ILE A 110 -13.41 21.84 -3.19
N LEU A 111 -12.40 22.48 -2.61
CA LEU A 111 -12.24 23.92 -2.77
C LEU A 111 -11.72 24.21 -4.19
N PRO A 112 -12.47 24.98 -5.01
CA PRO A 112 -12.03 25.31 -6.35
C PRO A 112 -10.73 26.10 -6.25
N GLN A 113 -9.69 25.57 -6.86
CA GLN A 113 -8.45 26.29 -7.08
C GLN A 113 -8.60 26.99 -8.43
N ASP A 114 -8.59 28.32 -8.43
CA ASP A 114 -8.60 29.12 -9.66
C ASP A 114 -7.27 28.96 -10.38
N HIS A 115 -7.18 27.95 -11.23
CA HIS A 115 -6.00 27.69 -12.04
C HIS A 115 -6.07 28.52 -13.33
N GLN A 116 -5.69 29.79 -13.26
CA GLN A 116 -5.44 30.56 -14.47
C GLN A 116 -4.14 30.08 -15.12
N ARG A 117 -4.23 29.69 -16.39
CA ARG A 117 -3.04 29.35 -17.18
C ARG A 117 -2.23 30.62 -17.43
N PRO A 118 -0.91 30.64 -17.16
CA PRO A 118 -0.09 31.80 -17.46
C PRO A 118 0.05 31.99 -18.98
N GLU A 119 0.24 33.23 -19.42
CA GLU A 119 0.52 33.53 -20.82
C GLU A 119 1.82 32.85 -21.28
N TYR A 120 1.81 32.29 -22.50
CA TYR A 120 3.01 31.67 -23.04
C TYR A 120 4.08 32.71 -23.31
N LYS A 121 5.25 32.52 -22.70
CA LYS A 121 6.47 33.20 -23.09
C LYS A 121 7.53 32.16 -23.40
N ASP A 122 8.26 32.39 -24.48
CA ASP A 122 9.39 31.54 -24.88
C ASP A 122 10.64 32.02 -24.14
N TRP A 123 11.05 31.28 -23.12
CA TRP A 123 12.24 31.60 -22.34
C TRP A 123 13.32 30.60 -22.75
N ASP A 124 14.50 31.08 -23.15
CA ASP A 124 15.57 30.24 -23.71
C ASP A 124 16.01 29.08 -22.79
N HIS A 125 15.83 29.22 -21.48
CA HIS A 125 16.20 28.23 -20.47
C HIS A 125 15.03 27.34 -20.02
N LEU A 126 13.80 27.66 -20.38
CA LEU A 126 12.65 26.81 -20.11
C LEU A 126 12.44 25.89 -21.31
N ARG A 127 12.33 24.59 -21.04
CA ARG A 127 12.12 23.53 -22.05
C ARG A 127 13.36 23.21 -22.92
N PRO A 128 14.57 23.06 -22.34
CA PRO A 128 15.72 22.55 -23.08
C PRO A 128 15.40 21.16 -23.63
N ARG A 129 15.65 20.96 -24.93
CA ARG A 129 15.21 19.77 -25.65
C ARG A 129 16.30 18.71 -25.64
N MET A 130 16.23 17.79 -24.69
CA MET A 130 16.81 16.45 -24.85
C MET A 130 15.75 15.56 -25.51
N LYS A 131 16.11 14.85 -26.58
CA LYS A 131 15.17 13.94 -27.26
C LYS A 131 14.78 12.83 -26.29
N TRP A 132 13.52 12.80 -25.87
CA TRP A 132 13.02 11.74 -25.01
C TRP A 132 12.98 10.41 -25.78
N PRO A 133 13.33 9.28 -25.15
CA PRO A 133 13.34 7.97 -25.81
C PRO A 133 11.94 7.39 -26.07
N ILE A 134 10.87 8.15 -25.83
CA ILE A 134 9.48 7.68 -25.86
C ILE A 134 8.67 8.48 -26.90
N LYS A 135 7.79 7.77 -27.61
CA LYS A 135 6.73 8.24 -28.52
C LYS A 135 7.21 9.28 -29.55
N ASP A 136 7.06 10.57 -29.26
CA ASP A 136 7.27 11.67 -30.20
C ASP A 136 8.57 12.44 -29.93
N GLY A 137 9.27 12.14 -28.82
CA GLY A 137 10.53 12.79 -28.44
C GLY A 137 10.45 14.29 -28.10
N ILE A 138 9.30 14.92 -28.34
CA ILE A 138 9.00 16.34 -28.09
C ILE A 138 8.28 16.51 -26.75
N HIS A 139 7.32 15.64 -26.46
CA HIS A 139 6.55 15.67 -25.23
C HIS A 139 7.28 14.98 -24.07
N SER A 140 7.16 15.57 -22.88
CA SER A 140 7.54 14.91 -21.63
C SER A 140 6.64 13.69 -21.38
N PRO A 141 7.11 12.64 -20.68
CA PRO A 141 6.27 11.51 -20.27
C PRO A 141 5.01 11.91 -19.47
N PHE A 142 5.05 13.05 -18.77
CA PHE A 142 3.92 13.61 -18.02
C PHE A 142 3.39 14.88 -18.69
N HIS A 143 3.30 14.89 -20.02
CA HIS A 143 2.77 16.02 -20.78
C HIS A 143 1.27 16.21 -20.58
N SER A 144 0.88 17.39 -20.12
CA SER A 144 -0.51 17.85 -20.11
C SER A 144 -0.69 18.96 -21.14
N LYS A 145 -1.55 18.74 -22.14
CA LYS A 145 -1.89 19.73 -23.19
C LYS A 145 -2.43 21.06 -22.65
N TRP A 146 -2.91 21.05 -21.41
CA TRP A 146 -3.54 22.19 -20.76
C TRP A 146 -2.53 23.13 -20.12
N PHE A 147 -1.50 22.58 -19.45
CA PHE A 147 -0.57 23.35 -18.61
C PHE A 147 0.87 23.35 -19.14
N ASN A 148 1.24 22.38 -19.97
CA ASN A 148 2.60 22.26 -20.47
C ASN A 148 2.65 22.78 -21.91
N ALA A 149 3.25 23.95 -22.08
CA ALA A 149 3.51 24.48 -23.42
C ALA A 149 4.70 23.78 -24.08
N ILE A 150 4.67 23.74 -25.40
CA ILE A 150 5.65 23.05 -26.23
C ILE A 150 6.52 24.07 -26.96
N HIS A 151 7.81 23.81 -26.99
CA HIS A 151 8.81 24.70 -27.60
C HIS A 151 8.99 24.45 -29.12
N PHE A 152 8.34 23.45 -29.70
CA PHE A 152 8.46 23.18 -31.14
C PHE A 152 7.63 24.19 -31.94
N ASP A 153 8.30 24.95 -32.81
CA ASP A 153 7.70 25.85 -33.80
C ASP A 153 7.11 27.16 -33.24
N ASN A 154 7.58 27.65 -32.08
CA ASN A 154 7.07 28.87 -31.42
C ASN A 154 5.55 28.89 -31.17
N LYS A 155 4.90 27.72 -31.19
CA LYS A 155 3.43 27.57 -31.15
C LYS A 155 2.81 27.59 -29.75
N GLY A 156 3.62 27.66 -28.68
CA GLY A 156 3.11 27.85 -27.33
C GLY A 156 2.29 26.67 -26.79
N TYR A 157 1.11 26.94 -26.24
CA TYR A 157 0.20 25.91 -25.75
C TYR A 157 -0.51 25.18 -26.89
N GLU A 158 -0.75 23.87 -26.74
CA GLU A 158 -1.47 23.07 -27.74
C GLU A 158 -2.97 23.38 -27.81
N THR A 159 -3.51 23.99 -26.76
CA THR A 159 -4.94 24.29 -26.59
C THR A 159 -5.16 25.79 -26.53
N SER A 160 -6.26 26.26 -27.12
CA SER A 160 -6.65 27.67 -27.02
C SER A 160 -7.13 28.01 -25.62
N ASP A 161 -7.09 29.30 -25.24
CA ASP A 161 -7.59 29.74 -23.93
C ASP A 161 -9.09 29.44 -23.76
N ALA A 162 -9.88 29.55 -24.83
CA ALA A 162 -11.30 29.20 -24.82
C ALA A 162 -11.54 27.70 -24.55
N GLU A 163 -10.74 26.82 -25.13
CA GLU A 163 -10.82 25.37 -24.86
C GLU A 163 -10.37 25.03 -23.44
N PHE A 164 -9.36 25.74 -22.93
CA PHE A 164 -8.89 25.60 -21.55
C PHE A 164 -10.00 26.00 -20.57
N GLU A 165 -10.58 27.18 -20.75
CA GLU A 165 -11.70 27.66 -19.92
C GLU A 165 -12.89 26.72 -20.00
N GLN A 166 -13.25 26.24 -21.20
CA GLN A 166 -14.32 25.26 -21.36
C GLN A 166 -14.07 24.00 -20.51
N HIS A 167 -12.86 23.46 -20.56
CA HIS A 167 -12.53 22.23 -19.84
C HIS A 167 -12.56 22.39 -18.31
N PHE A 168 -12.10 23.53 -17.77
CA PHE A 168 -12.03 23.75 -16.32
C PHE A 168 -13.27 24.43 -15.71
N HIS A 169 -14.11 25.11 -16.51
CA HIS A 169 -15.34 25.77 -16.04
C HIS A 169 -16.64 24.98 -16.28
N HIS A 170 -16.60 23.79 -16.90
CA HIS A 170 -17.81 22.95 -17.11
C HIS A 170 -18.43 22.33 -15.83
N GLY A 171 -18.00 22.74 -14.64
CA GLY A 171 -18.52 22.25 -13.35
C GLY A 171 -19.66 23.06 -12.72
N HIS A 172 -20.06 24.21 -13.29
CA HIS A 172 -21.02 25.14 -12.65
C HIS A 172 -22.34 25.35 -13.42
N ASP A 173 -22.64 24.55 -14.43
CA ASP A 173 -23.98 24.54 -15.05
C ASP A 173 -24.94 23.61 -14.27
N THR A 174 -25.17 23.91 -12.99
CA THR A 174 -26.40 23.46 -12.32
C THR A 174 -27.53 24.44 -12.68
N LYS A 175 -28.05 24.32 -13.89
CA LYS A 175 -29.42 24.75 -14.16
C LYS A 175 -30.36 23.70 -13.59
N HIS A 176 -31.21 24.15 -12.67
CA HIS A 176 -32.36 23.49 -12.02
C HIS A 176 -32.10 22.82 -10.67
#